data_AF-A0A536YR22-F1
#
_entry.id   AF-A0A536YR22-F1
#
_cell.length_a   1.000
_cell.length_b   1.000
_cell.length_c   1.000
_cell.angle_alpha   90.00
_cell.angle_beta   90.00
_cell.angle_gamma   90.00
#
_symmetry.space_group_name_H-M   'P 1'
#
loop_
_entity.id
_entity.type
_entity.pdbx_description
1 polymer ?
#
loop_
_entity_poly.entity_id
_entity_poly.type
_entity_poly.pdbx_seq_one_letter_code
_entity_poly.pdbx_strand_id
1 'polypeptide(L)'
;MLFVGVLAGCSGLPPYESDLPANLNVRTKLSSPSVLLTSPLAGTFDAHMHVTAVDRRCQKNYRGSVKLGNTAVSVGIPADQPSYLVFEFSGRSLLTRGSAGSTYATLLTPRGGHQYDVDVVYADEMYSITVYERNPRSGLRREVERRPFSACKPN
;
A
#
# COMPACT_ATOMS: atom_id res chain seq x y z
N MET A 1 26.24 16.41 -36.19
CA MET A 1 25.90 16.81 -34.80
C MET A 1 25.36 15.59 -34.08
N LEU A 2 26.07 15.09 -33.07
CA LEU A 2 25.63 13.98 -32.23
C LEU A 2 24.70 14.52 -31.15
N PHE A 3 23.43 14.10 -31.16
CA PHE A 3 22.52 14.30 -30.03
C PHE A 3 22.86 13.24 -28.96
N VAL A 4 23.61 13.65 -27.95
CA VAL A 4 23.78 12.89 -26.70
C VAL A 4 22.53 13.13 -25.86
N GLY A 5 21.57 12.21 -25.97
CA GLY A 5 20.40 12.19 -25.10
C GLY A 5 20.81 11.71 -23.71
N VAL A 6 20.96 12.63 -22.77
CA VAL A 6 21.14 12.32 -21.34
C VAL A 6 19.80 11.78 -20.84
N LEU A 7 19.67 10.45 -20.74
CA LEU A 7 18.61 9.83 -19.96
C LEU A 7 18.88 10.16 -18.49
N ALA A 8 18.27 11.24 -18.01
CA ALA A 8 18.12 11.49 -16.58
C ALA A 8 17.24 10.35 -16.02
N GLY A 9 17.87 9.26 -15.59
CA GLY A 9 17.22 8.20 -14.86
C GLY A 9 16.82 8.74 -13.49
N CYS A 10 15.61 9.27 -13.39
CA CYS A 10 14.99 9.51 -12.08
C CYS A 10 14.91 8.15 -11.39
N SER A 11 15.68 7.99 -10.32
CA SER A 11 15.76 6.79 -9.48
C SER A 11 14.48 6.60 -8.63
N GLY A 12 13.33 6.59 -9.28
CA GLY A 12 12.03 6.32 -8.67
C GLY A 12 11.62 4.88 -8.89
N LEU A 13 11.04 4.24 -7.85
CA LEU A 13 10.35 2.97 -8.01
C LEU A 13 9.22 3.15 -9.06
N PRO A 14 9.01 2.19 -9.97
CA PRO A 14 8.01 2.35 -11.01
C PRO A 14 6.60 2.46 -10.39
N PRO A 15 5.72 3.31 -10.93
CA PRO A 15 4.34 3.41 -10.48
C PRO A 15 3.62 2.09 -10.74
N TYR A 16 2.65 1.77 -9.89
CA TYR A 16 1.76 0.63 -10.11
C TYR A 16 0.69 1.00 -11.14
N GLU A 17 0.74 0.35 -12.30
CA GLU A 17 -0.28 0.46 -13.33
C GLU A 17 -1.44 -0.50 -13.01
N SER A 18 -2.62 0.05 -12.77
CA SER A 18 -3.84 -0.72 -12.50
C SER A 18 -4.63 -0.97 -13.78
N ASP A 19 -4.21 -1.97 -14.56
CA ASP A 19 -4.92 -2.44 -15.77
C ASP A 19 -6.17 -3.31 -15.46
N LEU A 20 -6.37 -3.65 -14.19
CA LEU A 20 -7.49 -4.45 -13.70
C LEU A 20 -8.61 -3.57 -13.12
N PRO A 21 -9.87 -4.07 -13.10
CA PRO A 21 -10.96 -3.42 -12.37
C PRO A 21 -10.59 -3.21 -10.89
N ALA A 22 -10.90 -2.03 -10.36
CA ALA A 22 -10.59 -1.70 -8.98
C ALA A 22 -11.30 -2.63 -7.99
N ASN A 23 -10.51 -3.31 -7.15
CA ASN A 23 -11.00 -4.22 -6.11
C ASN A 23 -10.30 -3.99 -4.76
N LEU A 24 -9.37 -3.05 -4.66
CA LEU A 24 -8.68 -2.66 -3.44
C LEU A 24 -8.78 -1.15 -3.24
N ASN A 25 -9.40 -0.72 -2.14
CA ASN A 25 -9.49 0.68 -1.73
C ASN A 25 -8.61 0.90 -0.51
N VAL A 26 -7.64 1.80 -0.60
CA VAL A 26 -6.77 2.18 0.51
C VAL A 26 -7.19 3.55 1.01
N ARG A 27 -7.52 3.66 2.30
CA ARG A 27 -7.95 4.90 2.95
C ARG A 27 -6.98 5.24 4.07
N THR A 28 -6.35 6.40 3.97
CA THR A 28 -5.51 6.94 5.03
C THR A 28 -6.35 7.81 5.96
N LYS A 29 -6.30 7.56 7.27
CA LYS A 29 -6.93 8.37 8.32
C LYS A 29 -5.86 8.91 9.25
N LEU A 30 -5.92 10.21 9.53
CA LEU A 30 -5.13 10.81 10.61
C LEU A 30 -6.01 10.88 11.85
N SER A 31 -5.53 10.33 12.96
CA SER A 31 -6.29 10.24 14.21
C SER A 31 -5.92 11.33 15.23
N SER A 32 -5.06 12.30 14.91
CA SER A 32 -4.69 13.34 15.88
C SER A 32 -5.71 14.50 15.97
N PRO A 33 -6.24 14.81 17.17
CA PRO A 33 -7.07 16.00 17.40
C PRO A 33 -6.32 17.33 17.23
N SER A 34 -4.97 17.32 17.28
CA SER A 34 -4.13 18.52 17.19
C SER A 34 -3.78 18.96 15.76
N VAL A 35 -4.22 18.23 14.74
CA VAL A 35 -3.83 18.47 13.32
C VAL A 35 -4.92 19.24 12.55
N LEU A 36 -5.99 19.69 13.22
CA LEU A 36 -7.01 20.57 12.63
C LEU A 36 -6.47 21.98 12.27
N LEU A 37 -5.24 22.33 12.67
CA LEU A 37 -4.63 23.66 12.43
C LEU A 37 -3.37 23.64 11.55
N THR A 38 -2.93 22.48 11.05
CA THR A 38 -1.80 22.38 10.11
C THR A 38 -2.11 21.34 9.04
N SER A 39 -1.92 21.68 7.76
CA SER A 39 -2.18 20.79 6.62
C SER A 39 -1.61 19.39 6.87
N PRO A 40 -2.40 18.31 6.91
CA PRO A 40 -1.99 17.13 7.69
C PRO A 40 -0.86 16.29 7.11
N LEU A 41 -0.43 16.53 5.87
CA LEU A 41 0.56 15.70 5.18
C LEU A 41 1.45 16.50 4.20
N ALA A 42 1.45 17.83 4.30
CA ALA A 42 2.32 18.65 3.47
C ALA A 42 3.74 18.71 4.08
N GLY A 43 4.52 17.64 3.88
CA GLY A 43 6.00 17.73 3.90
C GLY A 43 6.77 16.93 4.96
N THR A 44 6.14 16.14 5.83
CA THR A 44 6.86 15.41 6.90
C THR A 44 6.96 13.89 6.71
N PHE A 45 6.01 13.26 6.01
CA PHE A 45 5.97 11.80 5.83
C PHE A 45 5.49 11.40 4.43
N ASP A 46 6.14 10.41 3.84
CA ASP A 46 5.75 9.73 2.61
C ASP A 46 5.30 8.31 2.93
N ALA A 47 4.18 7.90 2.35
CA ALA A 47 3.61 6.56 2.50
C ALA A 47 3.43 5.93 1.11
N HIS A 48 3.87 4.69 0.97
CA HIS A 48 3.79 3.94 -0.28
C HIS A 48 3.24 2.54 -0.03
N MET A 49 2.38 2.06 -0.92
CA MET A 49 2.01 0.66 -1.01
C MET A 49 2.67 0.05 -2.23
N HIS A 50 3.55 -0.91 -2.01
CA HIS A 50 4.17 -1.72 -3.03
C HIS A 50 3.33 -2.95 -3.31
N VAL A 51 3.04 -3.18 -4.59
CA VAL A 51 2.28 -4.35 -5.05
C VAL A 51 3.25 -5.32 -5.71
N THR A 52 3.29 -6.54 -5.20
CA THR A 52 4.08 -7.64 -5.76
C THR A 52 3.15 -8.80 -6.08
N ALA A 53 3.06 -9.20 -7.34
CA ALA A 53 2.37 -10.43 -7.70
C ALA A 53 3.21 -11.63 -7.23
N VAL A 54 2.55 -12.67 -6.73
CA VAL A 54 3.21 -13.90 -6.28
C VAL A 54 2.70 -15.06 -7.12
N ASP A 55 3.61 -15.80 -7.76
CA ASP A 55 3.23 -16.93 -8.60
C ASP A 55 3.02 -18.22 -7.79
N ARG A 56 2.65 -19.30 -8.48
CA ARG A 56 2.45 -20.63 -7.86
C ARG A 56 3.71 -21.26 -7.28
N ARG A 57 4.90 -20.74 -7.62
CA ARG A 57 6.20 -21.16 -7.07
C ARG A 57 6.64 -20.24 -5.92
N CYS A 58 5.76 -19.36 -5.44
CA CYS A 58 6.06 -18.32 -4.46
C CYS A 58 7.19 -17.38 -4.91
N GLN A 59 7.33 -17.14 -6.21
CA GLN A 59 8.24 -16.13 -6.74
C GLN A 59 7.57 -14.76 -6.73
N LYS A 60 8.33 -13.75 -6.27
CA LYS A 60 7.89 -12.36 -6.21
C LYS A 60 8.13 -11.68 -7.55
N ASN A 61 7.08 -11.15 -8.16
CA ASN A 61 7.15 -10.30 -9.34
C ASN A 61 6.62 -8.91 -8.98
N TYR A 62 7.54 -7.97 -8.77
CA TYR A 62 7.20 -6.61 -8.38
C TYR A 62 6.44 -5.89 -9.50
N ARG A 63 5.29 -5.30 -9.16
CA ARG A 63 4.38 -4.65 -10.13
C ARG A 63 4.41 -3.13 -10.06
N GLY A 64 4.91 -2.55 -8.98
CA GLY A 64 5.03 -1.10 -8.83
C GLY A 64 4.60 -0.60 -7.45
N SER A 65 4.60 0.72 -7.32
CA SER A 65 4.22 1.44 -6.10
C SER A 65 3.01 2.34 -6.31
N VAL A 66 2.15 2.39 -5.30
CA VAL A 66 1.07 3.35 -5.17
C VAL A 66 1.45 4.33 -4.08
N LYS A 67 1.53 5.63 -4.39
CA LYS A 67 1.70 6.66 -3.36
C LYS A 67 0.39 6.79 -2.57
N LEU A 68 0.48 6.65 -1.25
CA LEU A 68 -0.64 6.82 -0.34
C LEU A 68 -0.62 8.26 0.17
N GLY A 69 -1.71 8.99 -0.07
CA GLY A 69 -1.86 10.37 0.37
C GLY A 69 -3.06 10.54 1.31
N ASN A 70 -3.59 11.76 1.33
CA ASN A 70 -4.71 12.19 2.19
C ASN A 70 -6.06 11.72 1.64
N THR A 71 -6.09 11.26 0.39
CA THR A 71 -7.29 10.79 -0.30
C THR A 71 -7.28 9.28 -0.41
N ALA A 72 -8.49 8.70 -0.47
CA ALA A 72 -8.63 7.28 -0.76
C ALA A 72 -8.09 6.98 -2.16
N VAL A 73 -7.34 5.89 -2.28
CA VAL A 73 -6.82 5.40 -3.56
C VAL A 73 -7.48 4.05 -3.86
N SER A 74 -7.99 3.90 -5.08
CA SER A 74 -8.59 2.65 -5.55
C SER A 74 -7.72 2.07 -6.67
N VAL A 75 -7.29 0.81 -6.50
CA VAL A 75 -6.50 0.07 -7.50
C VAL A 75 -7.07 -1.33 -7.69
N GLY A 76 -6.84 -1.89 -8.87
CA GLY A 76 -7.09 -3.29 -9.19
C GLY A 76 -5.86 -4.13 -8.90
N ILE A 77 -6.02 -5.21 -8.13
CA ILE A 77 -5.02 -6.26 -7.93
C ILE A 77 -5.55 -7.60 -8.45
N PRO A 78 -4.69 -8.52 -8.91
CA PRO A 78 -5.12 -9.81 -9.46
C PRO A 78 -6.05 -10.57 -8.53
N ALA A 79 -7.23 -10.95 -9.05
CA ALA A 79 -8.14 -11.86 -8.37
C ALA A 79 -7.65 -13.31 -8.49
N ASP A 80 -7.96 -14.10 -7.47
CA ASP A 80 -7.67 -15.53 -7.35
C ASP A 80 -6.16 -15.88 -7.46
N GLN A 81 -5.30 -14.88 -7.28
CA GLN A 81 -3.85 -14.99 -7.28
C GLN A 81 -3.28 -14.23 -6.07
N PRO A 82 -2.24 -14.77 -5.41
CA PRO A 82 -1.65 -14.09 -4.27
C PRO A 82 -0.90 -12.82 -4.72
N SER A 83 -1.15 -11.74 -3.99
CA SER A 83 -0.42 -10.48 -4.07
C SER A 83 0.21 -10.21 -2.71
N TYR A 84 1.49 -9.90 -2.69
CA TYR A 84 2.19 -9.44 -1.50
C TYR A 84 2.18 -7.91 -1.48
N LEU A 85 1.43 -7.36 -0.51
CA LEU A 85 1.29 -5.93 -0.30
C LEU A 85 2.27 -5.50 0.79
N VAL A 86 3.13 -4.54 0.49
CA VAL A 86 4.07 -3.94 1.46
C VAL A 86 3.75 -2.46 1.57
N PHE A 87 3.40 -2.02 2.76
CA PHE A 87 3.14 -0.64 3.10
C PHE A 87 4.40 -0.10 3.79
N GLU A 88 5.05 0.85 3.15
CA GLU A 88 6.24 1.52 3.65
C GLU A 88 5.86 2.95 4.03
N PHE A 89 6.26 3.33 5.24
CA PHE A 89 6.09 4.68 5.76
C PHE A 89 7.48 5.21 6.10
N SER A 90 7.82 6.36 5.54
CA SER A 90 9.10 7.02 5.79
C SER A 90 8.87 8.48 6.12
N GLY A 91 9.54 9.00 7.13
CA GLY A 91 9.56 10.44 7.36
C GLY A 91 10.59 10.88 8.38
N ARG A 92 10.64 12.19 8.59
CA ARG A 92 11.59 12.79 9.53
C ARG A 92 10.98 12.77 10.92
N SER A 93 11.59 12.01 11.83
CA SER A 93 11.23 12.07 13.24
C SER A 93 11.79 13.36 13.83
N LEU A 94 10.89 14.24 14.32
CA LEU A 94 11.26 15.49 14.97
C LEU A 94 12.04 15.26 16.27
N LEU A 95 11.85 14.11 16.91
CA LEU A 95 12.47 13.76 18.18
C LEU A 95 13.92 13.26 18.04
N THR A 96 14.26 12.58 16.94
CA THR A 96 15.57 11.90 16.82
C THR A 96 16.53 12.55 15.83
N ARG A 97 16.14 13.64 15.13
CA ARG A 97 16.91 14.21 13.99
C ARG A 97 17.28 13.14 12.94
N GLY A 98 16.56 12.02 12.92
CA GLY A 98 16.79 10.86 12.08
C GLY A 98 15.59 10.53 11.19
N SER A 99 15.81 9.66 10.20
CA SER A 99 14.75 9.07 9.39
C SER A 99 14.11 7.93 10.18
N ALA A 100 12.80 7.99 10.39
CA ALA A 100 12.02 6.89 10.92
C ALA A 100 11.29 6.18 9.77
N GLY A 101 11.44 4.87 9.70
CA GLY A 101 10.81 4.01 8.70
C GLY A 101 10.02 2.89 9.38
N SER A 102 8.79 2.64 8.95
CA SER A 102 7.99 1.51 9.40
C SER A 102 7.45 0.75 8.19
N THR A 103 7.39 -0.57 8.31
CA THR A 103 6.84 -1.43 7.26
C THR A 103 5.78 -2.37 7.81
N TYR A 104 4.67 -2.47 7.08
CA TYR A 104 3.67 -3.51 7.26
C TYR A 104 3.59 -4.30 5.97
N ALA A 105 3.45 -5.62 6.07
CA ALA A 105 3.29 -6.44 4.89
C ALA A 105 2.33 -7.60 5.13
N THR A 106 1.57 -7.93 4.08
CA THR A 106 0.60 -9.03 4.09
C THR A 106 0.50 -9.71 2.72
N LEU A 107 0.33 -11.02 2.73
CA LEU A 107 -0.02 -11.83 1.58
C LEU A 107 -1.54 -11.89 1.46
N LEU A 108 -2.10 -11.31 0.41
CA LEU A 108 -3.53 -11.27 0.14
C LEU A 108 -3.85 -12.08 -1.11
N THR A 109 -4.88 -12.91 -1.07
CA THR A 109 -5.45 -13.57 -2.25
C THR A 109 -6.88 -13.07 -2.41
N PRO A 110 -7.09 -12.03 -3.22
CA PRO A 110 -8.43 -11.46 -3.44
C PRO A 110 -9.33 -12.49 -4.11
N ARG A 111 -10.57 -12.64 -3.65
CA ARG A 111 -11.56 -13.49 -4.29
C ARG A 111 -12.21 -12.76 -5.45
N GLY A 112 -12.48 -13.46 -6.56
CA GLY A 112 -13.29 -12.93 -7.65
C GLY A 112 -14.59 -12.28 -7.16
N GLY A 113 -14.89 -11.08 -7.68
CA GLY A 113 -16.12 -10.33 -7.38
C GLY A 113 -16.21 -9.69 -5.99
N HIS A 114 -15.17 -9.79 -5.15
CA HIS A 114 -15.14 -9.15 -3.83
C HIS A 114 -14.36 -7.83 -3.88
N GLN A 115 -14.69 -6.93 -2.96
CA GLN A 115 -13.94 -5.68 -2.75
C GLN A 115 -13.14 -5.79 -1.46
N TYR A 116 -12.01 -5.11 -1.41
CA TYR A 116 -11.14 -5.03 -0.25
C TYR A 116 -10.96 -3.57 0.15
N ASP A 117 -10.99 -3.30 1.44
CA ASP A 117 -10.71 -1.98 2.01
C ASP A 117 -9.53 -2.09 2.95
N VAL A 118 -8.56 -1.18 2.83
CA VAL A 118 -7.43 -1.05 3.74
C VAL A 118 -7.60 0.27 4.47
N ASP A 119 -7.77 0.20 5.79
CA ASP A 119 -7.68 1.39 6.64
C ASP A 119 -6.24 1.51 7.12
N VAL A 120 -5.59 2.62 6.75
CA VAL A 120 -4.26 3.02 7.22
C VAL A 120 -4.47 4.15 8.21
N VAL A 121 -4.18 3.93 9.49
CA VAL A 121 -4.34 4.92 10.55
C VAL A 121 -2.97 5.38 11.01
N TYR A 122 -2.77 6.71 11.04
CA TYR A 122 -1.62 7.33 11.66
C TYR A 122 -2.03 8.06 12.95
N ALA A 123 -1.45 7.65 14.06
CA ALA A 123 -1.66 8.23 15.39
C ALA A 123 -0.36 8.14 16.19
N ASP A 124 0.03 9.21 16.88
CA ASP A 124 1.15 9.22 17.83
C ASP A 124 2.46 8.65 17.26
N GLU A 125 2.81 9.06 16.03
CA GLU A 125 3.99 8.57 15.30
C GLU A 125 3.98 7.06 14.95
N MET A 126 2.84 6.39 15.15
CA MET A 126 2.63 4.98 14.85
C MET A 126 1.62 4.79 13.72
N TYR A 127 1.83 3.71 12.96
CA TYR A 127 0.94 3.29 11.88
C TYR A 127 0.22 2.00 12.27
N SER A 128 -1.09 1.98 12.05
CA SER A 128 -1.90 0.76 12.10
C SER A 128 -2.50 0.52 10.73
N ILE A 129 -2.46 -0.74 10.28
CA ILE A 129 -3.06 -1.16 9.02
C ILE A 129 -4.02 -2.29 9.30
N THR A 130 -5.26 -2.12 8.86
CA THR A 130 -6.27 -3.16 8.91
C THR A 130 -6.84 -3.40 7.51
N VAL A 131 -6.81 -4.65 7.08
CA VAL A 131 -7.35 -5.08 5.78
C VAL A 131 -8.71 -5.70 6.01
N TYR A 132 -9.68 -5.32 5.20
CA TYR A 132 -11.04 -5.83 5.24
C TYR A 132 -11.45 -6.37 3.89
N GLU A 133 -12.16 -7.49 3.89
CA GLU A 133 -12.95 -7.98 2.76
C GLU A 133 -14.38 -7.44 2.93
N ARG A 134 -14.92 -6.86 1.87
CA ARG A 134 -16.28 -6.37 1.81
C ARG A 134 -17.16 -7.39 1.10
N ASN A 135 -18.21 -7.84 1.78
CA ASN A 135 -19.19 -8.75 1.21
C ASN A 135 -19.94 -8.04 0.06
N PRO A 136 -19.97 -8.60 -1.16
CA PRO A 136 -20.58 -7.95 -2.31
C PRO A 136 -22.11 -7.83 -2.22
N ARG A 137 -22.78 -8.65 -1.40
CA ARG A 137 -24.24 -8.67 -1.25
C ARG A 137 -24.73 -7.77 -0.12
N SER A 138 -24.06 -7.81 1.03
CA SER A 138 -24.49 -7.07 2.23
C SER A 138 -23.71 -5.78 2.50
N GLY A 139 -22.57 -5.59 1.83
CA GLY A 139 -21.66 -4.46 2.10
C GLY A 139 -20.91 -4.57 3.44
N LEU A 140 -21.15 -5.61 4.24
CA LEU A 140 -20.48 -5.82 5.52
C LEU A 140 -18.98 -6.04 5.31
N ARG A 141 -18.18 -5.39 6.16
CA ARG A 141 -16.72 -5.51 6.18
C ARG A 141 -16.33 -6.59 7.19
N ARG A 142 -15.45 -7.50 6.77
CA ARG A 142 -14.83 -8.52 7.61
C ARG A 142 -13.33 -8.30 7.58
N GLU A 143 -12.70 -8.23 8.75
CA GLU A 143 -11.24 -8.15 8.84
C GLU A 143 -10.58 -9.41 8.27
N VAL A 144 -9.55 -9.20 7.46
CA VAL A 144 -8.69 -10.23 6.89
C VAL A 144 -7.44 -10.33 7.73
N GLU A 145 -7.18 -11.53 8.26
CA GLU A 145 -5.99 -11.79 9.05
C GLU A 145 -4.72 -11.50 8.24
N ARG A 146 -3.75 -10.84 8.88
CA ARG A 146 -2.44 -10.60 8.29
C ARG A 146 -1.73 -11.93 8.05
N ARG A 147 -1.31 -12.17 6.81
CA ARG A 147 -0.52 -13.36 6.46
C ARG A 147 0.91 -12.98 6.09
N PRO A 148 1.95 -13.50 6.75
CA PRO A 148 3.33 -13.25 6.35
C PRO A 148 3.63 -13.91 5.00
N PHE A 149 4.68 -13.45 4.30
CA PHE A 149 5.10 -14.06 3.03
C PHE A 149 5.45 -15.55 3.18
N SER A 150 5.97 -15.95 4.35
CA SER A 150 6.28 -17.35 4.69
C SER A 150 5.05 -18.28 4.67
N ALA A 151 3.83 -17.72 4.65
CA ALA A 151 2.60 -18.49 4.49
C ALA A 151 2.30 -18.88 3.04
N CYS A 152 3.07 -18.39 2.05
CA CYS A 152 2.99 -18.86 0.68
C CYS A 152 3.48 -20.31 0.58
N LYS A 153 2.70 -21.15 -0.10
CA LYS A 153 3.04 -22.55 -0.37
C LYS A 153 3.06 -22.78 -1.87
N PRO A 154 4.15 -23.36 -2.42
CA PRO A 154 4.18 -23.73 -3.83
C PRO A 154 3.10 -24.78 -4.14
N ASN A 155 2.37 -24.62 -5.24
CA ASN A 155 1.32 -25.54 -5.71
C ASN A 155 1.52 -25.91 -7.17
#